data_AF-A0A1I5H2Q9-F1
#
_entry.id   AF-A0A1I5H2Q9-F1
#
_cell.length_a   1.000
_cell.length_b   1.000
_cell.length_c   1.000
_cell.angle_alpha   90.00
_cell.angle_beta   90.00
_cell.angle_gamma   90.00
#
_symmetry.space_group_name_H-M   'P 1'
#
loop_
_entity.id
_entity.type
_entity.pdbx_description
1 polymer ?
#
loop_
_entity_poly.entity_id
_entity_poly.type
_entity_poly.pdbx_seq_one_letter_code
_entity_poly.pdbx_strand_id
1 'polypeptide(L)'
;MKRLLTAIFLTMTIAVQANTDSYKDMEPLKLTVPEMKAELGTFSNENGYRSELSMTAPEPKMDFAFFKSRTNPGTRPYKFMEDMTFAGVPLFIAGIIAKSEKNAFKQQQKHSLVTKFKTGIDDYTQFFGPAAVVGLKLGGYEGRSDWPRLLASAGMGYGIMALLVNTIKHTAKEMRPDGSTANSWPSGHTATAFVGATLLHKEYGLTRSPWWSVAGYSVATATGVMRVLNNRHWISDVLSGAGIGMLSGELGYALCDLLFKGKGLLRNDIIGAPNVIDHPSFFSISMGIGLGTRDLDFDMENYGWSDNLNLKFQASTVVGAEGAYFFNPYIGVGGRLRVKSSPIKGWNKITDFAWEDVYYMYDEISQLDDEELKDIEASIDDIDFVIESDHLTEFAVDLGAYFNFPLSNRFALGSKLLIGRSIMQELSLNAKIAGKEYNKGDKPDQPTGKEYDVEWDYFTVDGNNTMKFGTGISLTYAYKKNFSWKVFLDYDVARKTYTMNYNYGGIPYAMYPSAFENMSEAEIKETFTASKSIKKTMHSFVLGASFAVNF
;
A
#
# COMPACT_ATOMS: atom_id res chain seq x y z
N MET A 1 27.56 -15.67 5.79
CA MET A 1 27.11 -15.48 4.40
C MET A 1 26.23 -16.62 3.90
N LYS A 2 26.74 -17.86 3.71
CA LYS A 2 25.92 -19.01 3.28
C LYS A 2 24.65 -19.20 4.12
N ARG A 3 24.75 -19.33 5.46
CA ARG A 3 23.59 -19.56 6.35
C ARG A 3 22.50 -18.46 6.33
N LEU A 4 22.87 -17.19 6.10
CA LEU A 4 21.93 -16.06 6.05
C LEU A 4 21.25 -15.95 4.69
N LEU A 5 22.00 -16.13 3.59
CA LEU A 5 21.43 -16.27 2.26
C LEU A 5 20.50 -17.49 2.19
N THR A 6 20.91 -18.63 2.75
CA THR A 6 20.07 -19.82 2.87
C THR A 6 18.81 -19.54 3.66
N ALA A 7 18.84 -18.79 4.77
CA ALA A 7 17.64 -18.44 5.51
C ALA A 7 16.69 -17.53 4.71
N ILE A 8 17.20 -16.50 4.03
CA ILE A 8 16.40 -15.60 3.17
C ILE A 8 15.78 -16.39 2.00
N PHE A 9 16.59 -17.21 1.32
CA PHE A 9 16.11 -18.08 0.23
C PHE A 9 15.10 -19.11 0.73
N LEU A 10 15.32 -19.75 1.89
CA LEU A 10 14.40 -20.72 2.46
C LEU A 10 13.06 -20.07 2.88
N THR A 11 13.10 -18.87 3.46
CA THR A 11 11.89 -18.11 3.80
C THR A 11 11.11 -17.70 2.54
N MET A 12 11.83 -17.31 1.46
CA MET A 12 11.24 -17.04 0.15
C MET A 12 10.65 -18.31 -0.49
N THR A 13 11.35 -19.45 -0.44
CA THR A 13 10.88 -20.72 -1.01
C THR A 13 9.64 -21.22 -0.28
N ILE A 14 9.61 -21.17 1.05
CA ILE A 14 8.43 -21.57 1.84
C ILE A 14 7.22 -20.66 1.54
N ALA A 15 7.43 -19.34 1.40
CA ALA A 15 6.38 -18.40 1.04
C ALA A 15 5.85 -18.58 -0.40
N VAL A 16 6.73 -18.99 -1.33
CA VAL A 16 6.39 -19.26 -2.74
C VAL A 16 5.65 -20.59 -2.89
N GLN A 17 6.04 -21.61 -2.12
CA GLN A 17 5.54 -22.98 -2.24
C GLN A 17 4.18 -23.19 -1.56
N ALA A 18 3.82 -22.35 -0.58
CA ALA A 18 2.49 -22.35 0.04
C ALA A 18 1.36 -21.83 -0.89
N ASN A 19 1.64 -21.48 -2.15
CA ASN A 19 0.69 -20.72 -3.00
C ASN A 19 0.53 -21.24 -4.44
N THR A 20 1.27 -22.28 -4.87
CA THR A 20 1.24 -22.77 -6.27
C THR A 20 -0.01 -23.55 -6.65
N ASP A 21 -0.82 -23.99 -5.67
CA ASP A 21 -1.98 -24.85 -5.95
C ASP A 21 -3.31 -24.08 -6.12
N SER A 22 -3.39 -22.78 -5.81
CA SER A 22 -4.65 -22.02 -5.86
C SER A 22 -4.93 -21.25 -7.16
N TYR A 23 -4.03 -21.29 -8.16
CA TYR A 23 -4.12 -20.43 -9.36
C TYR A 23 -3.77 -21.16 -10.66
N LYS A 24 -3.86 -22.50 -10.68
CA LYS A 24 -3.52 -23.28 -11.88
C LYS A 24 -4.49 -23.05 -13.04
N ASP A 25 -5.74 -22.67 -12.75
CA ASP A 25 -6.84 -22.73 -13.73
C ASP A 25 -7.52 -21.38 -14.06
N MET A 26 -6.94 -20.24 -13.67
CA MET A 26 -7.52 -18.92 -13.99
C MET A 26 -6.95 -18.34 -15.29
N GLU A 27 -7.80 -18.13 -16.29
CA GLU A 27 -7.46 -17.32 -17.47
C GLU A 27 -7.61 -15.81 -17.15
N PRO A 28 -6.62 -14.96 -17.49
CA PRO A 28 -6.76 -13.52 -17.34
C PRO A 28 -7.81 -12.97 -18.33
N LEU A 29 -8.65 -12.05 -17.87
CA LEU A 29 -9.60 -11.30 -18.70
C LEU A 29 -8.86 -10.63 -19.87
N LYS A 30 -9.19 -11.03 -21.10
CA LYS A 30 -8.69 -10.42 -22.32
C LYS A 30 -9.39 -9.09 -22.55
N LEU A 31 -8.77 -7.98 -22.13
CA LEU A 31 -9.19 -6.66 -22.60
C LEU A 31 -8.71 -6.45 -24.04
N THR A 32 -9.65 -6.32 -24.98
CA THR A 32 -9.39 -5.81 -26.33
C THR A 32 -9.13 -4.31 -26.26
N VAL A 33 -7.85 -3.95 -26.26
CA VAL A 33 -7.41 -2.54 -26.38
C VAL A 33 -7.50 -2.16 -27.87
N PRO A 34 -8.15 -1.05 -28.25
CA PRO A 34 -8.13 -0.60 -29.64
C PRO A 34 -6.70 -0.27 -30.07
N GLU A 35 -6.32 -0.69 -31.28
CA GLU A 35 -5.03 -0.34 -31.89
C GLU A 35 -4.91 1.18 -32.03
N MET A 36 -4.06 1.79 -31.20
CA MET A 36 -3.63 3.16 -31.41
C MET A 36 -2.42 3.16 -32.36
N LYS A 37 -2.66 3.50 -33.62
CA LYS A 37 -1.58 3.83 -34.58
C LYS A 37 -1.02 5.21 -34.24
N ALA A 38 0.24 5.26 -33.82
CA ALA A 38 0.97 6.52 -33.70
C ALA A 38 1.42 6.96 -35.10
N GLU A 39 0.76 7.97 -35.66
CA GLU A 39 1.27 8.69 -36.83
C GLU A 39 2.17 9.83 -36.35
N LEU A 40 3.45 9.77 -36.72
CA LEU A 40 4.37 10.90 -36.54
C LEU A 40 4.01 11.99 -37.54
N GLY A 41 3.37 13.06 -37.06
CA GLY A 41 3.26 14.30 -37.81
C GLY A 41 4.61 15.00 -37.90
N THR A 42 5.17 15.09 -39.10
CA THR A 42 6.30 15.97 -39.40
C THR A 42 5.82 17.42 -39.36
N PHE A 43 6.20 18.17 -38.33
CA PHE A 43 6.04 19.62 -38.32
C PHE A 43 7.12 20.25 -39.21
N SER A 44 6.69 20.90 -40.29
CA SER A 44 7.54 21.76 -41.12
C SER A 44 7.96 22.99 -40.31
N ASN A 45 9.27 23.17 -40.15
CA ASN A 45 9.87 24.27 -39.43
C ASN A 45 9.87 25.51 -40.35
N GLU A 46 8.89 26.40 -40.21
CA GLU A 46 8.95 27.73 -40.82
C GLU A 46 9.56 28.74 -39.84
N ASN A 47 10.54 29.47 -40.37
CA ASN A 47 11.49 30.33 -39.68
C ASN A 47 10.86 31.51 -38.93
N GLY A 48 11.48 31.89 -37.81
CA GLY A 48 11.35 33.24 -37.26
C GLY A 48 12.26 33.54 -36.06
N TYR A 49 13.32 34.35 -36.31
CA TYR A 49 14.02 35.27 -35.36
C TYR A 49 15.00 34.67 -34.32
N ARG A 50 16.20 35.21 -33.98
CA ARG A 50 17.01 36.45 -34.24
C ARG A 50 18.51 36.09 -34.14
N SER A 51 19.38 36.68 -34.97
CA SER A 51 20.82 36.33 -35.08
C SER A 51 21.79 37.11 -34.17
N GLU A 52 21.33 37.79 -33.11
CA GLU A 52 22.18 38.71 -32.32
C GLU A 52 22.50 38.27 -30.88
N LEU A 53 22.27 36.99 -30.54
CA LEU A 53 22.78 36.39 -29.31
C LEU A 53 23.64 35.17 -29.64
N SER A 54 24.74 35.39 -30.36
CA SER A 54 25.82 34.42 -30.45
C SER A 54 26.66 34.48 -29.17
N MET A 55 26.18 33.84 -28.10
CA MET A 55 27.13 33.30 -27.12
C MET A 55 27.72 32.07 -27.77
N THR A 56 29.03 32.10 -28.04
CA THR A 56 29.77 30.90 -28.41
C THR A 56 29.68 29.95 -27.22
N ALA A 57 28.71 29.03 -27.25
CA ALA A 57 28.70 27.91 -26.34
C ALA A 57 30.05 27.20 -26.53
N PRO A 58 30.83 26.94 -25.47
CA PRO A 58 31.99 26.09 -25.62
C PRO A 58 31.49 24.79 -26.23
N GLU A 59 32.07 24.38 -27.36
CA GLU A 59 31.79 23.07 -27.93
C GLU A 59 31.88 22.06 -26.79
N PRO A 60 30.83 21.25 -26.54
CA PRO A 60 30.93 20.20 -25.55
C PRO A 60 31.97 19.22 -26.11
N LYS A 61 33.22 19.37 -25.66
CA LYS A 61 34.20 18.31 -25.77
C LYS A 61 33.65 17.17 -24.93
N MET A 62 32.88 16.29 -25.56
CA MET A 62 32.45 15.02 -25.00
C MET A 62 33.71 14.18 -24.84
N ASP A 63 34.41 14.41 -23.74
CA ASP A 63 35.54 13.59 -23.34
C ASP A 63 34.99 12.26 -22.78
N PHE A 64 35.02 11.22 -23.61
CA PHE A 64 34.66 9.86 -23.21
C PHE A 64 35.64 9.24 -22.19
N ALA A 65 36.68 9.95 -21.72
CA ALA A 65 37.46 9.58 -20.53
C ALA A 65 36.60 9.45 -19.27
N PHE A 66 35.35 9.89 -19.36
CA PHE A 66 34.24 9.63 -18.47
C PHE A 66 34.12 8.18 -17.92
N PHE A 67 34.42 7.13 -18.71
CA PHE A 67 34.44 5.72 -18.26
C PHE A 67 35.76 5.26 -17.62
N LYS A 68 36.77 6.14 -17.52
CA LYS A 68 38.04 5.82 -16.88
C LYS A 68 37.84 5.78 -15.38
N SER A 69 38.03 4.60 -14.78
CA SER A 69 37.84 4.46 -13.35
C SER A 69 38.82 5.34 -12.56
N ARG A 70 38.31 6.10 -11.60
CA ARG A 70 39.09 6.98 -10.72
C ARG A 70 38.78 6.64 -9.27
N THR A 71 39.83 6.50 -8.47
CA THR A 71 39.72 6.28 -7.03
C THR A 71 40.41 7.42 -6.31
N ASN A 72 39.72 8.08 -5.38
CA ASN A 72 40.32 9.16 -4.60
C ASN A 72 41.16 8.58 -3.44
N PRO A 73 42.33 9.17 -3.13
CA PRO A 73 43.12 8.74 -1.98
C PRO A 73 42.34 8.93 -0.67
N GLY A 74 42.50 8.01 0.29
CA GLY A 74 41.83 8.05 1.58
C GLY A 74 40.41 7.45 1.60
N THR A 75 39.90 6.93 0.48
CA THR A 75 38.64 6.17 0.49
C THR A 75 38.83 4.78 1.11
N ARG A 76 38.01 4.43 2.10
CA ARG A 76 38.05 3.10 2.73
C ARG A 76 37.30 2.08 1.87
N PRO A 77 37.85 0.86 1.68
CA PRO A 77 37.10 -0.22 1.06
C PRO A 77 35.87 -0.58 1.88
N TYR A 78 34.78 -0.91 1.18
CA TYR A 78 33.54 -1.34 1.80
C TYR A 78 33.70 -2.71 2.48
N LYS A 79 33.12 -2.84 3.66
CA LYS A 79 33.08 -4.08 4.43
C LYS A 79 31.63 -4.55 4.55
N PHE A 80 31.33 -5.68 3.93
CA PHE A 80 29.97 -6.22 3.77
C PHE A 80 29.12 -6.17 5.05
N MET A 81 29.61 -6.72 6.16
CA MET A 81 28.84 -6.81 7.41
C MET A 81 28.76 -5.47 8.16
N GLU A 82 29.72 -4.57 7.94
CA GLU A 82 29.76 -3.27 8.60
C GLU A 82 28.93 -2.23 7.84
N ASP A 83 28.87 -2.30 6.51
CA ASP A 83 28.32 -1.23 5.69
C ASP A 83 26.92 -1.54 5.10
N MET A 84 26.55 -2.81 4.96
CA MET A 84 25.22 -3.19 4.47
C MET A 84 24.15 -2.83 5.51
N THR A 85 22.98 -2.41 5.04
CA THR A 85 21.80 -2.21 5.89
C THR A 85 20.74 -3.28 5.59
N PHE A 86 20.05 -3.74 6.64
CA PHE A 86 18.94 -4.70 6.53
C PHE A 86 17.58 -4.01 6.67
N ALA A 87 17.53 -2.71 6.37
CA ALA A 87 16.34 -1.88 6.56
C ALA A 87 15.12 -2.35 5.72
N GLY A 88 15.36 -3.07 4.62
CA GLY A 88 14.29 -3.67 3.81
C GLY A 88 13.71 -4.98 4.36
N VAL A 89 14.38 -5.66 5.31
CA VAL A 89 13.89 -6.94 5.87
C VAL A 89 12.57 -6.76 6.63
N PRO A 90 12.43 -5.79 7.56
CA PRO A 90 11.17 -5.58 8.26
C PRO A 90 10.01 -5.28 7.31
N LEU A 91 10.24 -4.48 6.26
CA LEU A 91 9.19 -4.15 5.26
C LEU A 91 8.78 -5.37 4.43
N PHE A 92 9.74 -6.22 4.07
CA PHE A 92 9.42 -7.45 3.36
C PHE A 92 8.60 -8.40 4.23
N ILE A 93 8.97 -8.58 5.51
CA ILE A 93 8.21 -9.38 6.48
C ILE A 93 6.81 -8.77 6.69
N ALA A 94 6.69 -7.45 6.80
CA ALA A 94 5.42 -6.74 6.89
C ALA A 94 4.48 -7.13 5.75
N GLY A 95 5.00 -7.10 4.52
CA GLY A 95 4.23 -7.47 3.34
C GLY A 95 3.85 -8.94 3.31
N ILE A 96 4.69 -9.85 3.81
CA ILE A 96 4.35 -11.27 3.96
C ILE A 96 3.22 -11.46 4.97
N ILE A 97 3.31 -10.83 6.14
CA ILE A 97 2.28 -10.94 7.19
C ILE A 97 0.94 -10.41 6.66
N ALA A 98 0.94 -9.20 6.11
CA ALA A 98 -0.25 -8.59 5.51
C ALA A 98 -0.82 -9.43 4.35
N LYS A 99 0.03 -10.14 3.59
CA LYS A 99 -0.43 -11.09 2.56
C LYS A 99 -1.03 -12.36 3.17
N SER A 100 -0.45 -12.88 4.25
CA SER A 100 -0.92 -14.13 4.89
C SER A 100 -2.32 -13.97 5.47
N GLU A 101 -2.65 -12.76 5.95
CA GLU A 101 -3.99 -12.39 6.42
C GLU A 101 -5.01 -12.38 5.25
N LYS A 102 -4.57 -12.04 4.03
CA LYS A 102 -5.40 -12.07 2.82
C LYS A 102 -5.74 -13.49 2.32
N ASN A 103 -4.84 -14.45 2.51
CA ASN A 103 -5.02 -15.83 2.01
C ASN A 103 -6.15 -16.61 2.70
N ALA A 104 -6.67 -16.14 3.84
CA ALA A 104 -7.78 -16.77 4.55
C ALA A 104 -9.14 -16.61 3.84
N PHE A 105 -9.21 -15.86 2.73
CA PHE A 105 -10.45 -15.40 2.11
C PHE A 105 -10.50 -15.66 0.59
N LYS A 106 -9.90 -16.75 0.11
CA LYS A 106 -9.87 -17.13 -1.33
C LYS A 106 -11.21 -17.62 -1.91
N GLN A 107 -12.35 -17.19 -1.37
CA GLN A 107 -13.66 -17.40 -2.00
C GLN A 107 -14.20 -16.03 -2.38
N GLN A 108 -14.59 -15.89 -3.66
CA GLN A 108 -15.28 -14.76 -4.29
C GLN A 108 -14.38 -13.71 -4.97
N GLN A 109 -14.40 -13.80 -6.29
CA GLN A 109 -13.57 -13.07 -7.23
C GLN A 109 -14.22 -11.72 -7.56
N LYS A 110 -13.72 -10.63 -6.97
CA LYS A 110 -13.66 -9.24 -7.52
C LYS A 110 -13.60 -8.28 -6.32
N HIS A 111 -12.43 -7.75 -6.01
CA HIS A 111 -12.27 -6.83 -4.88
C HIS A 111 -11.55 -5.57 -5.31
N SER A 112 -12.31 -4.56 -5.76
CA SER A 112 -11.74 -3.25 -5.99
C SER A 112 -11.56 -2.52 -4.65
N LEU A 113 -10.38 -1.98 -4.38
CA LEU A 113 -10.23 -0.98 -3.32
C LEU A 113 -11.10 0.22 -3.76
N VAL A 114 -12.18 0.57 -3.07
CA VAL A 114 -13.14 1.59 -3.55
C VAL A 114 -12.56 3.01 -3.43
N THR A 115 -11.57 3.33 -4.25
CA THR A 115 -11.05 4.70 -4.39
C THR A 115 -11.29 5.19 -5.82
N LYS A 116 -11.95 6.35 -5.96
CA LYS A 116 -12.15 7.04 -7.24
C LYS A 116 -10.87 7.75 -7.74
N PHE A 117 -9.75 7.56 -7.04
CA PHE A 117 -8.48 8.21 -7.35
C PHE A 117 -7.78 7.47 -8.49
N LYS A 118 -7.50 8.18 -9.59
CA LYS A 118 -6.73 7.67 -10.72
C LYS A 118 -5.73 8.72 -11.17
N THR A 119 -4.45 8.37 -11.08
CA THR A 119 -3.34 9.19 -11.58
C THR A 119 -2.29 8.30 -12.26
N GLY A 120 -1.55 8.85 -13.22
CA GLY A 120 -0.40 8.20 -13.84
C GLY A 120 0.96 8.72 -13.32
N ILE A 121 0.95 9.61 -12.32
CA ILE A 121 2.18 10.22 -11.79
C ILE A 121 3.15 9.16 -11.24
N ASP A 122 2.61 8.10 -10.65
CA ASP A 122 3.34 6.96 -10.12
C ASP A 122 4.12 6.14 -11.16
N ASP A 123 3.80 6.27 -12.45
CA ASP A 123 4.59 5.65 -13.53
C ASP A 123 5.92 6.40 -13.76
N TYR A 124 5.98 7.68 -13.41
CA TYR A 124 7.17 8.52 -13.54
C TYR A 124 7.98 8.62 -12.25
N THR A 125 7.31 8.79 -11.10
CA THR A 125 7.99 9.02 -9.81
C THR A 125 8.84 7.83 -9.37
N GLN A 126 8.58 6.61 -9.87
CA GLN A 126 9.44 5.45 -9.62
C GLN A 126 10.88 5.64 -10.11
N PHE A 127 11.09 6.49 -11.11
CA PHE A 127 12.40 6.77 -11.71
C PHE A 127 13.09 8.01 -11.11
N PHE A 128 12.47 8.67 -10.13
CA PHE A 128 13.03 9.86 -9.49
C PHE A 128 14.45 9.62 -8.93
N GLY A 129 14.63 8.55 -8.16
CA GLY A 129 15.93 8.19 -7.56
C GLY A 129 17.07 8.04 -8.57
N PRO A 130 16.98 7.16 -9.57
CA PRO A 130 18.04 6.99 -10.57
C PRO A 130 18.23 8.24 -11.43
N ALA A 131 17.15 8.94 -11.81
CA ALA A 131 17.24 10.18 -12.58
C ALA A 131 17.98 11.27 -11.79
N ALA A 132 17.68 11.43 -10.49
CA ALA A 132 18.38 12.37 -9.62
C ALA A 132 19.87 12.01 -9.49
N VAL A 133 20.20 10.73 -9.30
CA VAL A 133 21.59 10.27 -9.18
C VAL A 133 22.41 10.58 -10.43
N VAL A 134 21.87 10.25 -11.61
CA VAL A 134 22.52 10.49 -12.89
C VAL A 134 22.60 11.99 -13.19
N GLY A 135 21.52 12.74 -12.98
CA GLY A 135 21.46 14.19 -13.21
C GLY A 135 22.47 14.96 -12.36
N LEU A 136 22.53 14.67 -11.05
CA LEU A 136 23.53 15.27 -10.16
C LEU A 136 24.96 14.98 -10.63
N LYS A 137 25.20 13.76 -11.10
CA LYS A 137 26.54 13.34 -11.52
C LYS A 137 26.97 13.96 -12.85
N LEU A 138 26.04 14.08 -13.81
CA LEU A 138 26.26 14.82 -15.06
C LEU A 138 26.49 16.31 -14.79
N GLY A 139 25.80 16.87 -13.80
CA GLY A 139 26.02 18.24 -13.32
C GLY A 139 27.34 18.44 -12.57
N GLY A 140 28.23 17.45 -12.52
CA GLY A 140 29.54 17.53 -11.86
C GLY A 140 29.49 17.37 -10.34
N TYR A 141 28.33 17.10 -9.75
CA TYR A 141 28.22 16.85 -8.31
C TYR A 141 28.67 15.42 -8.00
N GLU A 142 29.92 15.26 -7.57
CA GLU A 142 30.48 13.92 -7.31
C GLU A 142 29.79 13.21 -6.12
N GLY A 143 29.17 12.06 -6.38
CA GLY A 143 28.67 11.13 -5.36
C GLY A 143 29.76 10.19 -4.79
N ARG A 144 29.36 9.00 -4.36
CA ARG A 144 30.24 7.97 -3.76
C ARG A 144 31.15 7.32 -4.77
N SER A 145 30.59 6.89 -5.90
CA SER A 145 31.26 6.02 -6.86
C SER A 145 31.67 6.79 -8.12
N ASP A 146 32.67 6.35 -8.87
CA ASP A 146 32.83 6.77 -10.26
C ASP A 146 31.73 6.15 -11.12
N TRP A 147 31.71 6.48 -12.41
CA TRP A 147 30.60 6.07 -13.24
C TRP A 147 30.56 4.60 -13.62
N PRO A 148 31.67 3.93 -13.99
CA PRO A 148 31.67 2.48 -14.17
C PRO A 148 31.13 1.75 -12.93
N ARG A 149 31.55 2.17 -11.74
CA ARG A 149 31.11 1.57 -10.49
C ARG A 149 29.66 1.90 -10.14
N LEU A 150 29.22 3.14 -10.39
CA LEU A 150 27.83 3.54 -10.23
C LEU A 150 26.91 2.71 -11.14
N LEU A 151 27.22 2.63 -12.43
CA LEU A 151 26.42 1.89 -13.40
C LEU A 151 26.41 0.39 -13.09
N ALA A 152 27.54 -0.18 -12.66
CA ALA A 152 27.59 -1.56 -12.20
C ALA A 152 26.72 -1.77 -10.96
N SER A 153 26.77 -0.87 -9.97
CA SER A 153 26.00 -0.99 -8.73
C SER A 153 24.50 -0.84 -8.99
N ALA A 154 24.13 0.12 -9.83
CA ALA A 154 22.76 0.32 -10.31
C ALA A 154 22.26 -0.90 -11.08
N GLY A 155 23.03 -1.39 -12.06
CA GLY A 155 22.68 -2.54 -12.88
C GLY A 155 22.51 -3.81 -12.05
N MET A 156 23.40 -4.08 -11.10
CA MET A 156 23.24 -5.21 -10.17
C MET A 156 22.02 -5.04 -9.28
N GLY A 157 21.79 -3.86 -8.71
CA GLY A 157 20.64 -3.61 -7.84
C GLY A 157 19.30 -3.79 -8.56
N TYR A 158 19.15 -3.18 -9.74
CA TYR A 158 17.95 -3.35 -10.57
C TYR A 158 17.81 -4.76 -11.12
N GLY A 159 18.91 -5.43 -11.49
CA GLY A 159 18.90 -6.82 -11.95
C GLY A 159 18.44 -7.79 -10.87
N ILE A 160 18.95 -7.67 -9.64
CA ILE A 160 18.51 -8.47 -8.48
C ILE A 160 17.03 -8.21 -8.19
N MET A 161 16.61 -6.93 -8.19
CA MET A 161 15.21 -6.58 -7.96
C MET A 161 14.31 -7.19 -9.02
N ALA A 162 14.65 -7.04 -10.31
CA ALA A 162 13.87 -7.57 -11.42
C ALA A 162 13.77 -9.11 -11.35
N LEU A 163 14.88 -9.79 -11.03
CA LEU A 163 14.88 -11.23 -10.81
C LEU A 163 13.90 -11.62 -9.69
N LEU A 164 14.06 -11.03 -8.49
CA LEU A 164 13.24 -11.37 -7.33
C LEU A 164 11.76 -11.05 -7.55
N VAL A 165 11.45 -9.85 -8.01
CA VAL A 165 10.07 -9.40 -8.24
C VAL A 165 9.40 -10.26 -9.32
N ASN A 166 10.04 -10.47 -10.46
CA ASN A 166 9.41 -11.22 -11.55
C ASN A 166 9.27 -12.70 -11.21
N THR A 167 10.29 -13.32 -10.58
CA THR A 167 10.17 -14.70 -10.09
C THR A 167 8.98 -14.83 -9.14
N ILE A 168 8.88 -13.96 -8.14
CA ILE A 168 7.78 -14.04 -7.17
C ILE A 168 6.43 -13.77 -7.84
N LYS A 169 6.31 -12.73 -8.68
CA LYS A 169 5.06 -12.39 -9.38
C LYS A 169 4.54 -13.55 -10.23
N HIS A 170 5.42 -14.16 -11.01
CA HIS A 170 5.05 -15.22 -11.93
C HIS A 170 4.83 -16.57 -11.24
N THR A 171 5.32 -16.75 -10.01
CA THR A 171 5.02 -17.95 -9.22
C THR A 171 3.81 -17.77 -8.30
N ALA A 172 3.66 -16.61 -7.65
CA ALA A 172 2.55 -16.36 -6.72
C ALA A 172 1.21 -16.08 -7.42
N LYS A 173 1.24 -15.58 -8.68
CA LYS A 173 0.07 -15.29 -9.52
C LYS A 173 -1.07 -14.56 -8.81
N GLU A 174 -0.72 -13.60 -7.97
CA GLU A 174 -1.68 -12.89 -7.13
C GLU A 174 -2.57 -11.96 -7.97
N MET A 175 -3.90 -12.03 -7.81
CA MET A 175 -4.83 -11.11 -8.47
C MET A 175 -4.73 -9.68 -7.92
N ARG A 176 -4.71 -8.71 -8.82
CA ARG A 176 -4.77 -7.28 -8.48
C ARG A 176 -6.14 -6.91 -7.90
N PRO A 177 -6.22 -5.83 -7.10
CA PRO A 177 -7.50 -5.33 -6.60
C PRO A 177 -8.46 -4.98 -7.75
N ASP A 178 -7.96 -4.30 -8.78
CA ASP A 178 -8.77 -3.97 -9.97
C ASP A 178 -9.21 -5.17 -10.84
N GLY A 179 -8.88 -6.41 -10.45
CA GLY A 179 -9.22 -7.63 -11.20
C GLY A 179 -8.49 -7.77 -12.54
N SER A 180 -7.59 -6.83 -12.91
CA SER A 180 -7.07 -6.75 -14.27
C SER A 180 -6.10 -7.88 -14.65
N THR A 181 -5.24 -8.30 -13.71
CA THR A 181 -4.19 -9.31 -13.98
C THR A 181 -3.72 -10.04 -12.73
N ALA A 182 -3.30 -11.30 -12.90
CA ALA A 182 -2.75 -12.18 -11.87
C ALA A 182 -1.22 -12.00 -11.66
N ASN A 183 -0.76 -10.77 -11.42
CA ASN A 183 0.66 -10.48 -11.19
C ASN A 183 0.89 -9.38 -10.14
N SER A 184 0.03 -9.30 -9.12
CA SER A 184 0.04 -8.20 -8.14
C SER A 184 1.27 -8.22 -7.22
N TRP A 185 1.53 -9.34 -6.55
CA TRP A 185 2.53 -9.43 -5.47
C TRP A 185 3.91 -9.87 -5.97
N PRO A 186 5.01 -9.19 -5.58
CA PRO A 186 5.10 -7.87 -4.92
C PRO A 186 5.01 -6.71 -5.92
N SER A 187 4.82 -5.47 -5.48
CA SER A 187 4.74 -4.30 -6.38
C SER A 187 6.08 -3.98 -7.05
N GLY A 188 6.13 -4.08 -8.38
CA GLY A 188 7.33 -3.77 -9.19
C GLY A 188 7.66 -2.28 -9.20
N HIS A 189 6.67 -1.42 -9.38
CA HIS A 189 6.82 0.04 -9.33
C HIS A 189 7.40 0.52 -8.00
N THR A 190 6.87 -0.02 -6.90
CA THR A 190 7.40 0.27 -5.57
C THR A 190 8.83 -0.24 -5.44
N ALA A 191 9.12 -1.48 -5.86
CA ALA A 191 10.47 -2.03 -5.80
C ALA A 191 11.48 -1.20 -6.60
N THR A 192 11.15 -0.79 -7.83
CA THR A 192 11.96 0.11 -8.68
C THR A 192 12.25 1.44 -7.98
N ALA A 193 11.22 2.05 -7.39
CA ALA A 193 11.34 3.31 -6.67
C ALA A 193 12.28 3.18 -5.45
N PHE A 194 12.16 2.09 -4.68
CA PHE A 194 12.99 1.86 -3.50
C PHE A 194 14.43 1.43 -3.83
N VAL A 195 14.67 0.75 -4.96
CA VAL A 195 16.04 0.60 -5.50
C VAL A 195 16.62 1.97 -5.78
N GLY A 196 15.89 2.81 -6.53
CA GLY A 196 16.29 4.16 -6.89
C GLY A 196 16.59 5.06 -5.68
N ALA A 197 15.71 5.04 -4.68
CA ALA A 197 15.92 5.74 -3.41
C ALA A 197 17.19 5.26 -2.71
N THR A 198 17.46 3.95 -2.74
CA THR A 198 18.67 3.36 -2.14
C THR A 198 19.94 3.77 -2.91
N LEU A 199 19.88 3.91 -4.24
CA LEU A 199 20.99 4.48 -5.02
C LEU A 199 21.27 5.94 -4.60
N LEU A 200 20.24 6.78 -4.55
CA LEU A 200 20.37 8.19 -4.15
C LEU A 200 20.91 8.31 -2.71
N HIS A 201 20.42 7.43 -1.83
CA HIS A 201 20.89 7.30 -0.47
C HIS A 201 22.38 6.92 -0.38
N LYS A 202 22.83 5.89 -1.10
CA LYS A 202 24.24 5.44 -1.08
C LYS A 202 25.19 6.44 -1.75
N GLU A 203 24.77 7.06 -2.84
CA GLU A 203 25.64 7.96 -3.60
C GLU A 203 25.75 9.34 -2.98
N TYR A 204 24.66 9.90 -2.45
CA TYR A 204 24.61 11.29 -1.98
C TYR A 204 24.08 11.41 -0.54
N GLY A 205 23.13 10.56 -0.15
CA GLY A 205 22.60 10.52 1.21
C GLY A 205 23.67 10.32 2.27
N LEU A 206 24.55 9.34 2.05
CA LEU A 206 25.63 9.00 2.96
C LEU A 206 26.89 9.81 2.76
N THR A 207 27.16 10.39 1.59
CA THR A 207 28.45 11.03 1.29
C THR A 207 28.41 12.56 1.22
N ARG A 208 27.20 13.14 1.09
CA ARG A 208 26.97 14.57 0.93
C ARG A 208 26.02 15.12 1.97
N SER A 209 24.79 14.62 2.02
CA SER A 209 23.76 15.15 2.90
C SER A 209 22.63 14.14 3.10
N PRO A 210 22.20 13.87 4.35
CA PRO A 210 21.08 12.98 4.65
C PRO A 210 19.78 13.34 3.92
N TRP A 211 19.58 14.62 3.59
CA TRP A 211 18.39 15.13 2.88
C TRP A 211 18.15 14.46 1.52
N TRP A 212 19.20 13.98 0.84
CA TRP A 212 19.04 13.19 -0.39
C TRP A 212 18.36 11.84 -0.13
N SER A 213 18.63 11.23 1.03
CA SER A 213 17.93 10.01 1.47
C SER A 213 16.47 10.30 1.77
N VAL A 214 16.21 11.39 2.49
CA VAL A 214 14.84 11.83 2.84
C VAL A 214 14.03 12.05 1.56
N ALA A 215 14.57 12.81 0.60
CA ALA A 215 13.92 13.07 -0.67
C ALA A 215 13.65 11.76 -1.45
N GLY A 216 14.68 10.90 -1.60
CA GLY A 216 14.56 9.64 -2.32
C GLY A 216 13.50 8.71 -1.74
N TYR A 217 13.56 8.44 -0.45
CA TYR A 217 12.61 7.55 0.21
C TYR A 217 11.21 8.16 0.31
N SER A 218 11.07 9.49 0.45
CA SER A 218 9.75 10.14 0.46
C SER A 218 9.03 9.97 -0.88
N VAL A 219 9.71 10.20 -2.00
CA VAL A 219 9.12 10.01 -3.35
C VAL A 219 8.83 8.53 -3.62
N ALA A 220 9.68 7.62 -3.15
CA ALA A 220 9.44 6.18 -3.27
C ALA A 220 8.21 5.73 -2.45
N THR A 221 8.05 6.22 -1.22
CA THR A 221 6.86 6.00 -0.40
C THR A 221 5.61 6.56 -1.07
N ALA A 222 5.66 7.81 -1.58
CA ALA A 222 4.53 8.40 -2.31
C ALA A 222 4.12 7.57 -3.53
N THR A 223 5.10 7.03 -4.27
CA THR A 223 4.86 6.09 -5.38
C THR A 223 4.10 4.85 -4.91
N GLY A 224 4.53 4.24 -3.81
CA GLY A 224 3.84 3.09 -3.21
C GLY A 224 2.41 3.41 -2.76
N VAL A 225 2.21 4.55 -2.10
CA VAL A 225 0.89 5.01 -1.67
C VAL A 225 -0.04 5.24 -2.87
N MET A 226 0.43 5.90 -3.93
CA MET A 226 -0.35 6.09 -5.15
C MET A 226 -0.74 4.77 -5.80
N ARG A 227 0.09 3.72 -5.72
CA ARG A 227 -0.28 2.39 -6.25
C ARG A 227 -1.44 1.75 -5.49
N VAL A 228 -1.54 1.98 -4.18
CA VAL A 228 -2.70 1.56 -3.38
C VAL A 228 -3.93 2.40 -3.75
N LEU A 229 -3.76 3.73 -3.79
CA LEU A 229 -4.83 4.66 -4.13
C LEU A 229 -5.31 4.56 -5.59
N ASN A 230 -4.53 3.97 -6.50
CA ASN A 230 -4.93 3.69 -7.89
C ASN A 230 -5.56 2.30 -8.03
N ASN A 231 -5.80 1.57 -6.93
CA ASN A 231 -6.29 0.19 -6.89
C ASN A 231 -5.44 -0.82 -7.67
N ARG A 232 -4.18 -0.48 -7.93
CA ARG A 232 -3.27 -1.34 -8.70
C ARG A 232 -2.62 -2.42 -7.84
N HIS A 233 -2.43 -2.14 -6.56
CA HIS A 233 -1.71 -3.02 -5.65
C HIS A 233 -2.32 -3.00 -4.25
N TRP A 234 -2.29 -4.16 -3.61
CA TRP A 234 -2.58 -4.31 -2.20
C TRP A 234 -1.46 -3.67 -1.37
N ILE A 235 -1.76 -3.26 -0.14
CA ILE A 235 -0.75 -2.73 0.79
C ILE A 235 0.38 -3.74 0.99
N SER A 236 0.06 -5.04 1.08
CA SER A 236 1.03 -6.13 1.17
C SER A 236 2.01 -6.16 0.00
N ASP A 237 1.54 -5.92 -1.22
CA ASP A 237 2.38 -5.83 -2.42
C ASP A 237 3.38 -4.67 -2.34
N VAL A 238 2.90 -3.51 -1.87
CA VAL A 238 3.71 -2.29 -1.73
C VAL A 238 4.78 -2.47 -0.66
N LEU A 239 4.43 -3.03 0.50
CA LEU A 239 5.38 -3.30 1.58
C LEU A 239 6.46 -4.32 1.16
N SER A 240 6.06 -5.44 0.55
CA SER A 240 7.02 -6.42 0.03
C SER A 240 7.88 -5.83 -1.09
N GLY A 241 7.30 -5.01 -1.98
CA GLY A 241 8.03 -4.30 -3.02
C GLY A 241 9.09 -3.35 -2.46
N ALA A 242 8.72 -2.52 -1.48
CA ALA A 242 9.65 -1.62 -0.80
C ALA A 242 10.81 -2.37 -0.15
N GLY A 243 10.51 -3.46 0.56
CA GLY A 243 11.52 -4.32 1.19
C GLY A 243 12.49 -4.93 0.19
N ILE A 244 11.98 -5.55 -0.89
CA ILE A 244 12.81 -6.12 -1.96
C ILE A 244 13.65 -5.04 -2.63
N GLY A 245 13.08 -3.86 -2.91
CA GLY A 245 13.80 -2.77 -3.56
C GLY A 245 14.98 -2.27 -2.75
N MET A 246 14.79 -2.04 -1.45
CA MET A 246 15.88 -1.66 -0.54
C MET A 246 16.97 -2.71 -0.46
N LEU A 247 16.59 -3.99 -0.26
CA LEU A 247 17.54 -5.09 -0.17
C LEU A 247 18.33 -5.29 -1.47
N SER A 248 17.67 -5.15 -2.62
CA SER A 248 18.32 -5.30 -3.93
C SER A 248 19.32 -4.17 -4.18
N GLY A 249 18.97 -2.93 -3.84
CA GLY A 249 19.91 -1.80 -3.90
C GLY A 249 21.13 -2.03 -3.01
N GLU A 250 20.91 -2.41 -1.74
CA GLU A 250 21.99 -2.72 -0.79
C GLU A 250 22.90 -3.86 -1.29
N LEU A 251 22.31 -4.95 -1.81
CA LEU A 251 23.06 -6.07 -2.37
C LEU A 251 23.82 -5.69 -3.64
N GLY A 252 23.24 -4.85 -4.51
CA GLY A 252 23.90 -4.36 -5.72
C GLY A 252 25.19 -3.60 -5.39
N TYR A 253 25.13 -2.69 -4.42
CA TYR A 253 26.32 -2.02 -3.91
C TYR A 253 27.29 -2.99 -3.25
N ALA A 254 26.82 -3.89 -2.39
CA ALA A 254 27.67 -4.81 -1.66
C ALA A 254 28.44 -5.79 -2.57
N LEU A 255 27.80 -6.27 -3.65
CA LEU A 255 28.43 -7.13 -4.65
C LEU A 255 29.41 -6.35 -5.52
N CYS A 256 29.06 -5.15 -5.97
CA CYS A 256 29.99 -4.27 -6.67
C CYS A 256 31.20 -3.93 -5.80
N ASP A 257 30.99 -3.69 -4.52
CA ASP A 257 32.04 -3.41 -3.57
C ASP A 257 33.04 -4.56 -3.45
N LEU A 258 32.55 -5.80 -3.46
CA LEU A 258 33.37 -7.01 -3.50
C LEU A 258 34.13 -7.16 -4.82
N LEU A 259 33.48 -6.86 -5.95
CA LEU A 259 34.04 -7.00 -7.30
C LEU A 259 35.12 -5.96 -7.59
N PHE A 260 34.85 -4.69 -7.26
CA PHE A 260 35.76 -3.58 -7.54
C PHE A 260 36.85 -3.41 -6.47
N LYS A 261 36.75 -4.08 -5.31
CA LYS A 261 37.76 -4.07 -4.23
C LYS A 261 38.26 -2.66 -3.87
N GLY A 262 37.32 -1.72 -3.74
CA GLY A 262 37.59 -0.31 -3.43
C GLY A 262 37.97 0.58 -4.62
N LYS A 263 38.24 0.02 -5.81
CA LYS A 263 38.43 0.81 -7.04
C LYS A 263 37.15 1.55 -7.41
N GLY A 264 37.30 2.77 -7.90
CA GLY A 264 36.19 3.62 -8.32
C GLY A 264 35.46 4.33 -7.18
N LEU A 265 36.00 4.32 -5.96
CA LEU A 265 35.44 5.12 -4.86
C LEU A 265 35.99 6.55 -4.94
N LEU A 266 35.07 7.52 -5.01
CA LEU A 266 35.39 8.94 -5.02
C LEU A 266 35.22 9.56 -3.63
N ARG A 267 34.27 9.06 -2.84
CA ARG A 267 33.97 9.60 -1.51
C ARG A 267 33.72 8.48 -0.51
N ASN A 268 34.11 8.74 0.73
CA ASN A 268 33.68 7.94 1.86
C ASN A 268 32.27 8.34 2.27
N ASP A 269 31.56 7.38 2.86
CA ASP A 269 30.39 7.69 3.68
C ASP A 269 30.82 8.66 4.79
N ILE A 270 29.91 9.54 5.18
CA ILE A 270 30.05 10.42 6.33
C ILE A 270 30.07 9.53 7.58
N ILE A 271 31.27 9.09 7.96
CA ILE A 271 31.50 8.24 9.13
C ILE A 271 31.67 9.13 10.36
N GLY A 272 31.21 8.65 11.50
CA GLY A 272 31.27 9.32 12.78
C GLY A 272 30.68 8.42 13.85
N ALA A 273 30.89 8.76 15.11
CA ALA A 273 30.29 8.01 16.20
C ALA A 273 28.75 8.04 16.06
N PRO A 274 28.05 6.92 16.28
CA PRO A 274 26.61 6.95 16.49
C PRO A 274 26.33 7.94 17.62
N ASN A 275 25.58 8.99 17.33
CA ASN A 275 25.24 10.00 18.32
C ASN A 275 23.80 10.51 18.16
N VAL A 276 22.91 10.02 19.02
CA VAL A 276 21.51 10.48 19.14
C VAL A 276 21.37 11.80 19.93
N ILE A 277 22.46 12.31 20.51
CA ILE A 277 22.51 13.64 21.13
C ILE A 277 22.71 14.71 20.07
N ASP A 278 23.66 14.48 19.15
CA ASP A 278 24.05 15.47 18.14
C ASP A 278 23.09 15.46 16.93
N HIS A 279 22.54 14.28 16.60
CA HIS A 279 21.61 14.09 15.48
C HIS A 279 20.31 13.43 15.96
N PRO A 280 19.51 14.13 16.78
CA PRO A 280 18.22 13.66 17.27
C PRO A 280 17.13 13.71 16.19
N SER A 281 17.29 14.51 15.13
CA SER A 281 16.33 14.56 14.03
C SER A 281 16.35 13.26 13.26
N PHE A 282 15.18 12.82 12.80
CA PHE A 282 15.08 11.55 12.12
C PHE A 282 13.95 11.50 11.09
N PHE A 283 14.09 10.57 10.16
CA PHE A 283 13.00 10.04 9.34
C PHE A 283 12.99 8.52 9.49
N SER A 284 11.83 7.93 9.75
CA SER A 284 11.71 6.52 10.08
C SER A 284 10.55 5.86 9.39
N ILE A 285 10.72 4.57 9.10
CA ILE A 285 9.67 3.68 8.62
C ILE A 285 9.42 2.65 9.71
N SER A 286 8.16 2.49 10.07
CA SER A 286 7.70 1.72 11.22
C SER A 286 6.70 0.63 10.82
N MET A 287 6.76 -0.47 11.55
CA MET A 287 5.76 -1.53 11.54
C MET A 287 5.41 -1.88 12.99
N GLY A 288 4.14 -2.17 13.24
CA GLY A 288 3.69 -2.61 14.55
C GLY A 288 2.36 -3.35 14.50
N ILE A 289 1.96 -3.82 15.66
CA ILE A 289 0.68 -4.47 15.90
C ILE A 289 -0.16 -3.53 16.76
N GLY A 290 -1.33 -3.18 16.26
CA GLY A 290 -2.36 -2.42 16.94
C GLY A 290 -3.24 -3.34 17.79
N LEU A 291 -3.38 -2.98 19.06
CA LEU A 291 -4.31 -3.55 20.02
C LEU A 291 -5.22 -2.41 20.48
N GLY A 292 -6.48 -2.67 20.83
CA GLY A 292 -7.36 -1.57 21.20
C GLY A 292 -8.83 -1.95 21.19
N THR A 293 -9.69 -0.96 21.00
CA THR A 293 -11.12 -1.16 20.75
C THR A 293 -11.30 -2.08 19.54
N ARG A 294 -12.11 -3.13 19.71
CA ARG A 294 -12.14 -4.28 18.80
C ARG A 294 -13.54 -4.66 18.36
N ASP A 295 -14.50 -3.80 18.62
CA ASP A 295 -15.90 -4.08 18.43
C ASP A 295 -16.60 -2.81 17.96
N LEU A 296 -17.56 -2.95 17.07
CA LEU A 296 -18.56 -1.95 16.73
C LEU A 296 -19.92 -2.63 16.84
N ASP A 297 -20.76 -2.10 17.71
CA ASP A 297 -22.06 -2.67 18.03
C ASP A 297 -23.13 -1.75 17.47
N PHE A 298 -23.86 -2.25 16.47
CA PHE A 298 -24.99 -1.55 15.88
C PHE A 298 -26.26 -2.21 16.38
N ASP A 299 -27.08 -1.41 17.07
CA ASP A 299 -28.40 -1.82 17.51
C ASP A 299 -29.38 -1.73 16.34
N MET A 300 -29.79 -2.89 15.84
CA MET A 300 -30.57 -3.07 14.61
C MET A 300 -31.92 -3.77 14.82
N GLU A 301 -32.33 -4.02 16.07
CA GLU A 301 -33.59 -4.71 16.39
C GLU A 301 -34.82 -4.05 15.73
N ASN A 302 -34.80 -2.72 15.55
CA ASN A 302 -35.90 -1.98 14.94
C ASN A 302 -35.94 -2.03 13.39
N TYR A 303 -35.00 -2.73 12.75
CA TYR A 303 -34.86 -2.78 11.28
C TYR A 303 -34.90 -4.22 10.75
N GLY A 304 -35.61 -5.13 11.43
CA GLY A 304 -35.80 -6.52 10.99
C GLY A 304 -34.68 -7.48 11.40
N TRP A 305 -33.67 -7.01 12.13
CA TRP A 305 -32.60 -7.88 12.65
C TRP A 305 -33.05 -8.55 13.95
N SER A 306 -32.97 -9.89 14.02
CA SER A 306 -33.31 -10.65 15.23
C SER A 306 -32.29 -10.47 16.37
N ASP A 307 -31.07 -10.03 16.03
CA ASP A 307 -29.95 -9.81 16.97
C ASP A 307 -29.14 -8.56 16.58
N ASN A 308 -28.45 -7.97 17.56
CA ASN A 308 -27.55 -6.83 17.35
C ASN A 308 -26.34 -7.21 16.49
N LEU A 309 -26.01 -6.41 15.46
CA LEU A 309 -24.81 -6.62 14.66
C LEU A 309 -23.57 -6.20 15.44
N ASN A 310 -22.73 -7.18 15.78
CA ASN A 310 -21.47 -6.99 16.50
C ASN A 310 -20.28 -7.28 15.58
N LEU A 311 -19.68 -6.22 15.03
CA LEU A 311 -18.47 -6.33 14.21
C LEU A 311 -17.25 -6.43 15.11
N LYS A 312 -16.65 -7.61 15.21
CA LYS A 312 -15.40 -7.82 15.97
C LYS A 312 -14.19 -7.73 15.06
N PHE A 313 -13.09 -7.16 15.57
CA PHE A 313 -11.83 -7.00 14.86
C PHE A 313 -10.70 -7.77 15.57
N GLN A 314 -9.77 -8.32 14.78
CA GLN A 314 -8.55 -8.92 15.32
C GLN A 314 -7.49 -7.85 15.61
N ALA A 315 -6.24 -8.27 15.79
CA ALA A 315 -5.16 -7.31 16.02
C ALA A 315 -4.90 -6.55 14.72
N SER A 316 -4.75 -5.24 14.80
CA SER A 316 -4.52 -4.45 13.60
C SER A 316 -3.07 -4.56 13.16
N THR A 317 -2.82 -4.63 11.87
CA THR A 317 -1.48 -4.43 11.31
C THR A 317 -1.27 -2.95 11.06
N VAL A 318 -0.17 -2.38 11.56
CA VAL A 318 0.12 -0.95 11.48
C VAL A 318 1.43 -0.73 10.76
N VAL A 319 1.41 0.14 9.75
CA VAL A 319 2.61 0.62 9.06
C VAL A 319 2.57 2.14 9.06
N GLY A 320 3.71 2.78 9.27
CA GLY A 320 3.79 4.24 9.21
C GLY A 320 5.16 4.78 8.83
N ALA A 321 5.16 6.01 8.34
CA ALA A 321 6.34 6.82 8.19
C ALA A 321 6.29 7.96 9.22
N GLU A 322 7.39 8.22 9.92
CA GLU A 322 7.45 9.23 10.97
C GLU A 322 8.75 10.01 10.84
N GLY A 323 8.66 11.34 10.86
CA GLY A 323 9.84 12.20 10.83
C GLY A 323 9.71 13.38 11.78
N ALA A 324 10.82 13.77 12.40
CA ALA A 324 10.89 14.89 13.31
C ALA A 324 12.21 15.66 13.13
N TYR A 325 12.10 16.98 13.16
CA TYR A 325 13.22 17.91 13.19
C TYR A 325 13.38 18.49 14.59
N PHE A 326 14.55 18.31 15.18
CA PHE A 326 14.88 18.72 16.52
C PHE A 326 15.71 20.00 16.49
N PHE A 327 15.20 21.07 17.08
CA PHE A 327 15.90 22.36 17.16
C PHE A 327 17.05 22.32 18.16
N ASN A 328 16.97 21.39 19.12
CA ASN A 328 18.00 21.08 20.10
C ASN A 328 17.92 19.57 20.45
N PRO A 329 18.86 19.01 21.23
CA PRO A 329 18.86 17.59 21.59
C PRO A 329 17.60 17.04 22.26
N TYR A 330 16.70 17.90 22.73
CA TYR A 330 15.57 17.53 23.58
C TYR A 330 14.20 17.76 22.94
N ILE A 331 14.04 18.79 22.10
CA ILE A 331 12.74 19.23 21.60
C ILE A 331 12.77 19.39 20.08
N GLY A 332 11.76 18.82 19.43
CA GLY A 332 11.55 18.91 18.00
C GLY A 332 10.08 18.98 17.61
N VAL A 333 9.86 19.18 16.32
CA VAL A 333 8.53 19.14 15.68
C VAL A 333 8.58 18.16 14.53
N GLY A 334 7.47 17.48 14.29
CA GLY A 334 7.44 16.44 13.27
C GLY A 334 6.03 16.04 12.89
N GLY A 335 5.98 14.96 12.12
CA GLY A 335 4.74 14.37 11.67
C GLY A 335 4.85 12.86 11.50
N ARG A 336 3.67 12.23 11.52
CA ARG A 336 3.51 10.79 11.36
C ARG A 336 2.38 10.51 10.38
N LEU A 337 2.68 9.71 9.37
CA LEU A 337 1.72 9.08 8.48
C LEU A 337 1.56 7.64 8.90
N ARG A 338 0.31 7.18 9.06
CA ARG A 338 0.01 5.83 9.52
C ARG A 338 -1.14 5.23 8.72
N VAL A 339 -0.99 3.96 8.37
CA VAL A 339 -2.05 3.10 7.87
C VAL A 339 -2.24 1.98 8.88
N LYS A 340 -3.46 1.84 9.38
CA LYS A 340 -3.87 0.78 10.30
C LYS A 340 -4.93 -0.04 9.59
N SER A 341 -4.67 -1.33 9.42
CA SER A 341 -5.64 -2.29 8.88
C SER A 341 -6.13 -3.19 10.00
N SER A 342 -7.45 -3.22 10.25
CA SER A 342 -8.04 -4.04 11.32
C SER A 342 -8.94 -5.12 10.69
N PRO A 343 -8.48 -6.38 10.62
CA PRO A 343 -9.26 -7.45 10.01
C PRO A 343 -10.48 -7.79 10.86
N ILE A 344 -11.61 -8.04 10.20
CA ILE A 344 -12.84 -8.47 10.85
C ILE A 344 -12.76 -9.95 11.23
N LYS A 345 -13.38 -10.29 12.35
CA LYS A 345 -13.48 -11.65 12.89
C LYS A 345 -14.91 -12.14 12.73
N GLY A 346 -15.06 -13.26 12.02
CA GLY A 346 -16.34 -13.98 11.93
C GLY A 346 -17.22 -13.57 10.76
N TRP A 347 -16.62 -13.26 9.60
CA TRP A 347 -17.33 -12.98 8.34
C TRP A 347 -18.45 -13.97 8.03
N ASN A 348 -18.21 -15.26 8.28
CA ASN A 348 -19.20 -16.32 8.06
C ASN A 348 -20.55 -16.02 8.70
N LYS A 349 -20.58 -15.37 9.88
CA LYS A 349 -21.84 -15.03 10.53
C LYS A 349 -22.62 -13.93 9.80
N ILE A 350 -21.91 -12.99 9.18
CA ILE A 350 -22.52 -11.90 8.41
C ILE A 350 -23.07 -12.47 7.10
N THR A 351 -22.33 -13.36 6.45
CA THR A 351 -22.80 -14.04 5.23
C THR A 351 -23.95 -14.99 5.51
N ASP A 352 -23.89 -15.77 6.59
CA ASP A 352 -24.98 -16.68 6.99
C ASP A 352 -26.27 -15.90 7.26
N PHE A 353 -26.16 -14.73 7.92
CA PHE A 353 -27.29 -13.81 8.10
C PHE A 353 -27.83 -13.30 6.77
N ALA A 354 -26.95 -12.89 5.85
CA ALA A 354 -27.37 -12.38 4.55
C ALA A 354 -28.12 -13.44 3.72
N TRP A 355 -27.73 -14.71 3.86
CA TRP A 355 -28.47 -15.84 3.29
C TRP A 355 -29.86 -16.04 3.90
N GLU A 356 -29.97 -15.94 5.23
CA GLU A 356 -31.27 -16.01 5.92
C GLU A 356 -32.19 -14.86 5.48
N ASP A 357 -31.67 -13.65 5.37
CA ASP A 357 -32.40 -12.45 4.96
C ASP A 357 -32.98 -12.57 3.54
N VAL A 358 -32.20 -13.07 2.57
CA VAL A 358 -32.69 -13.37 1.22
C VAL A 358 -33.83 -14.39 1.25
N TYR A 359 -33.68 -15.45 2.05
CA TYR A 359 -34.70 -16.50 2.15
C TYR A 359 -36.00 -16.00 2.78
N TYR A 360 -35.92 -15.26 3.89
CA TYR A 360 -37.11 -14.70 4.55
C TYR A 360 -37.83 -13.70 3.66
N MET A 361 -37.08 -12.83 2.97
CA MET A 361 -37.69 -11.84 2.08
C MET A 361 -38.28 -12.49 0.83
N TYR A 362 -37.68 -13.56 0.29
CA TYR A 362 -38.29 -14.39 -0.74
C TYR A 362 -39.64 -14.98 -0.28
N ASP A 363 -39.66 -15.58 0.91
CA ASP A 363 -40.87 -16.20 1.47
C ASP A 363 -41.97 -15.16 1.71
N GLU A 364 -41.64 -14.02 2.34
CA GLU A 364 -42.60 -12.93 2.56
C GLU A 364 -43.17 -12.38 1.25
N ILE A 365 -42.33 -12.10 0.25
CA ILE A 365 -42.80 -11.56 -1.03
C ILE A 365 -43.67 -12.58 -1.78
N SER A 366 -43.33 -13.87 -1.73
CA SER A 366 -44.12 -14.94 -2.34
C SER A 366 -45.52 -15.09 -1.74
N GLN A 367 -45.71 -14.58 -0.51
CA GLN A 367 -46.97 -14.61 0.23
C GLN A 367 -47.76 -13.28 0.15
N LEU A 368 -47.20 -12.22 -0.43
CA LEU A 368 -47.89 -10.94 -0.61
C LEU A 368 -49.03 -11.08 -1.64
N ASP A 369 -50.23 -10.68 -1.24
CA ASP A 369 -51.44 -10.69 -2.08
C ASP A 369 -51.62 -9.34 -2.80
N ASP A 370 -50.52 -8.80 -3.37
CA ASP A 370 -50.47 -7.49 -4.03
C ASP A 370 -50.90 -7.58 -5.51
N GLU A 371 -51.76 -6.66 -5.98
CA GLU A 371 -52.32 -6.69 -7.34
C GLU A 371 -51.25 -6.56 -8.44
N GLU A 372 -50.12 -5.91 -8.18
CA GLU A 372 -49.02 -5.76 -9.15
C GLU A 372 -48.05 -6.96 -9.18
N LEU A 373 -47.95 -7.73 -8.09
CA LEU A 373 -47.06 -8.90 -7.98
C LEU A 373 -47.80 -10.25 -8.15
N LYS A 374 -49.15 -10.23 -8.22
CA LYS A 374 -50.00 -11.44 -8.33
C LYS A 374 -49.70 -12.35 -9.50
N ASP A 375 -49.23 -11.77 -10.60
CA ASP A 375 -49.04 -12.47 -11.87
C ASP A 375 -47.58 -12.83 -12.16
N ILE A 376 -46.64 -12.49 -11.26
CA ILE A 376 -45.20 -12.61 -11.48
C ILE A 376 -44.55 -13.46 -10.37
N GLU A 377 -43.72 -14.43 -10.76
CA GLU A 377 -42.86 -15.24 -9.89
C GLU A 377 -41.39 -15.08 -10.31
N ALA A 378 -40.43 -15.35 -9.42
CA ALA A 378 -39.01 -15.20 -9.70
C ALA A 378 -38.23 -16.43 -9.20
N SER A 379 -37.35 -16.98 -10.03
CA SER A 379 -36.42 -18.05 -9.64
C SER A 379 -35.09 -17.43 -9.22
N ILE A 380 -34.50 -17.99 -8.17
CA ILE A 380 -33.13 -17.65 -7.81
C ILE A 380 -32.22 -18.77 -8.29
N ASP A 381 -31.46 -18.50 -9.35
CA ASP A 381 -30.56 -19.47 -9.98
C ASP A 381 -29.17 -19.42 -9.34
N ASP A 382 -28.70 -18.22 -8.96
CA ASP A 382 -27.41 -17.99 -8.33
C ASP A 382 -27.50 -16.80 -7.35
N ILE A 383 -26.88 -16.93 -6.18
CA ILE A 383 -26.71 -15.85 -5.21
C ILE A 383 -25.26 -15.87 -4.76
N ASP A 384 -24.61 -14.71 -4.81
CA ASP A 384 -23.24 -14.53 -4.37
C ASP A 384 -23.12 -13.30 -3.48
N PHE A 385 -22.40 -13.42 -2.37
CA PHE A 385 -22.09 -12.30 -1.48
C PHE A 385 -20.62 -11.97 -1.61
N VAL A 386 -20.29 -10.84 -2.23
CA VAL A 386 -18.92 -10.45 -2.53
C VAL A 386 -18.43 -9.45 -1.48
N ILE A 387 -17.50 -9.88 -0.62
CA ILE A 387 -16.88 -9.01 0.38
C ILE A 387 -15.87 -8.09 -0.31
N GLU A 388 -16.19 -6.81 -0.54
CA GLU A 388 -15.23 -5.89 -1.19
C GLU A 388 -14.06 -5.49 -0.28
N SER A 389 -14.32 -5.35 1.02
CA SER A 389 -13.31 -4.98 2.02
C SER A 389 -13.52 -5.79 3.29
N ASP A 390 -12.51 -6.55 3.73
CA ASP A 390 -12.55 -7.40 4.92
C ASP A 390 -11.85 -6.77 6.14
N HIS A 391 -11.36 -5.54 5.94
CA HIS A 391 -10.55 -4.80 6.88
C HIS A 391 -11.09 -3.39 7.08
N LEU A 392 -11.22 -3.00 8.34
CA LEU A 392 -11.44 -1.62 8.69
C LEU A 392 -10.09 -0.87 8.60
N THR A 393 -9.87 -0.21 7.47
CA THR A 393 -8.63 0.51 7.19
C THR A 393 -8.73 1.98 7.58
N GLU A 394 -7.75 2.45 8.34
CA GLU A 394 -7.63 3.83 8.79
C GLU A 394 -6.32 4.44 8.32
N PHE A 395 -6.42 5.55 7.59
CA PHE A 395 -5.32 6.43 7.24
C PHE A 395 -5.29 7.60 8.23
N ALA A 396 -4.13 7.88 8.81
CA ALA A 396 -3.97 9.02 9.71
C ALA A 396 -2.74 9.85 9.36
N VAL A 397 -2.93 11.17 9.42
CA VAL A 397 -1.87 12.16 9.29
C VAL A 397 -1.83 12.96 10.57
N ASP A 398 -0.70 12.91 11.25
CA ASP A 398 -0.48 13.54 12.55
C ASP A 398 0.69 14.52 12.48
N LEU A 399 0.58 15.62 13.22
CA LEU A 399 1.63 16.61 13.43
C LEU A 399 1.76 16.90 14.92
N GLY A 400 2.96 17.25 15.37
CA GLY A 400 3.11 17.69 16.75
C GLY A 400 4.54 17.77 17.26
N ALA A 401 4.64 17.80 18.59
CA ALA A 401 5.88 17.96 19.31
C ALA A 401 6.52 16.61 19.60
N TYR A 402 7.84 16.56 19.45
CA TYR A 402 8.68 15.42 19.73
C TYR A 402 9.67 15.78 20.83
N PHE A 403 9.86 14.85 21.75
CA PHE A 403 10.80 15.00 22.86
C PHE A 403 11.81 13.86 22.81
N ASN A 404 13.06 14.17 23.11
CA ASN A 404 14.16 13.24 23.13
C ASN A 404 14.92 13.38 24.44
N PHE A 405 15.09 12.28 25.15
CA PHE A 405 15.86 12.21 26.38
C PHE A 405 17.06 11.29 26.13
N PRO A 406 18.21 11.85 25.75
CA PRO A 406 19.39 11.05 25.48
C PRO A 406 19.93 10.44 26.77
N LEU A 407 20.04 9.11 26.80
CA LEU A 407 20.64 8.35 27.89
C LEU A 407 22.15 8.17 27.69
N SER A 408 22.58 8.05 26.43
CA SER A 408 23.98 7.97 26.01
C SER A 408 24.08 8.33 24.52
N ASN A 409 25.30 8.36 23.97
CA ASN A 409 25.50 8.54 22.51
C ASN A 409 24.76 7.49 21.67
N ARG A 410 24.47 6.31 22.25
CA ARG A 410 23.79 5.21 21.54
C ARG A 410 22.33 5.00 21.92
N PHE A 411 21.87 5.53 23.05
CA PHE A 411 20.53 5.25 23.55
C PHE A 411 19.80 6.54 23.87
N ALA A 412 18.55 6.64 23.44
CA ALA A 412 17.67 7.73 23.82
C ALA A 412 16.24 7.25 24.03
N LEU A 413 15.54 7.88 24.96
CA LEU A 413 14.11 7.72 25.16
C LEU A 413 13.39 8.86 24.45
N GLY A 414 12.54 8.53 23.49
CA GLY A 414 11.70 9.50 22.81
C GLY A 414 10.29 9.50 23.40
N SER A 415 9.65 10.67 23.39
CA SER A 415 8.19 10.77 23.53
C SER A 415 7.62 11.76 22.53
N LYS A 416 6.30 11.76 22.35
CA LYS A 416 5.65 12.64 21.37
C LYS A 416 4.23 12.99 21.79
N LEU A 417 3.77 14.15 21.35
CA LEU A 417 2.39 14.62 21.49
C LEU A 417 1.92 15.08 20.12
N LEU A 418 0.92 14.39 19.59
CA LEU A 418 0.46 14.51 18.22
C LEU A 418 -1.02 14.86 18.17
N ILE A 419 -1.37 15.74 17.24
CA ILE A 419 -2.75 16.00 16.82
C ILE A 419 -2.84 15.75 15.33
N GLY A 420 -3.90 15.12 14.89
CA GLY A 420 -4.01 14.68 13.51
C GLY A 420 -5.44 14.51 13.05
N ARG A 421 -5.56 14.07 11.80
CA ARG A 421 -6.83 13.71 11.19
C ARG A 421 -6.79 12.25 10.77
N SER A 422 -7.88 11.56 11.08
CA SER A 422 -8.08 10.16 10.74
C SER A 422 -9.16 10.06 9.68
N ILE A 423 -8.83 9.41 8.57
CA ILE A 423 -9.69 9.13 7.42
C ILE A 423 -9.84 7.62 7.35
N MET A 424 -11.07 7.15 7.25
CA MET A 424 -11.35 5.72 7.15
C MET A 424 -11.72 5.35 5.74
N GLN A 425 -11.34 4.15 5.35
CA GLN A 425 -11.90 3.52 4.17
C GLN A 425 -13.21 2.84 4.58
N GLU A 426 -14.21 2.98 3.71
CA GLU A 426 -15.49 2.28 3.81
C GLU A 426 -15.27 0.77 3.85
N LEU A 427 -16.02 0.11 4.71
CA LEU A 427 -16.18 -1.34 4.70
C LEU A 427 -17.43 -1.66 3.89
N SER A 428 -17.31 -2.35 2.77
CA SER A 428 -18.45 -2.71 1.91
C SER A 428 -18.54 -4.24 1.72
N LEU A 429 -19.77 -4.73 1.74
CA LEU A 429 -20.18 -6.06 1.34
C LEU A 429 -21.25 -5.89 0.26
N ASN A 430 -20.96 -6.40 -0.93
CA ASN A 430 -21.91 -6.41 -2.03
C ASN A 430 -22.64 -7.74 -2.06
N ALA A 431 -23.88 -7.72 -2.52
CA ALA A 431 -24.63 -8.91 -2.86
C ALA A 431 -24.92 -8.91 -4.35
N LYS A 432 -24.98 -10.11 -4.91
CA LYS A 432 -25.29 -10.38 -6.29
C LYS A 432 -26.35 -11.48 -6.35
N ILE A 433 -27.44 -11.24 -7.07
CA ILE A 433 -28.45 -12.27 -7.33
C ILE A 433 -28.68 -12.35 -8.83
N ALA A 434 -28.72 -13.58 -9.35
CA ALA A 434 -29.11 -13.88 -10.71
C ALA A 434 -30.23 -14.91 -10.76
N GLY A 435 -31.10 -14.77 -11.75
CA GLY A 435 -32.32 -15.56 -11.83
C GLY A 435 -33.21 -15.19 -13.01
N LYS A 436 -34.44 -15.68 -12.96
CA LYS A 436 -35.44 -15.46 -14.03
C LYS A 436 -36.79 -15.10 -13.44
N GLU A 437 -37.36 -14.02 -13.95
CA GLU A 437 -38.72 -13.58 -13.60
C GLU A 437 -39.72 -14.16 -14.61
N TYR A 438 -40.72 -14.92 -14.19
CA TYR A 438 -41.70 -15.61 -15.05
C TYR A 438 -43.14 -15.35 -14.60
N ASN A 439 -44.12 -15.53 -15.49
CA ASN A 439 -45.52 -15.33 -15.10
C ASN A 439 -46.07 -16.53 -14.33
N LYS A 440 -46.93 -16.27 -13.35
CA LYS A 440 -47.56 -17.29 -12.51
C LYS A 440 -48.41 -18.24 -13.36
N GLY A 441 -48.03 -19.53 -13.40
CA GLY A 441 -48.71 -20.56 -14.19
C GLY A 441 -48.04 -20.93 -15.52
N ASP A 442 -46.89 -20.34 -15.85
CA ASP A 442 -46.07 -20.79 -16.97
C ASP A 442 -45.52 -22.21 -16.76
N LYS A 443 -45.34 -22.95 -17.86
CA LYS A 443 -44.83 -24.33 -17.79
C LYS A 443 -43.35 -24.33 -17.41
N PRO A 444 -42.89 -25.23 -16.51
CA PRO A 444 -41.48 -25.31 -16.07
C PRO A 444 -40.48 -25.46 -17.23
N ASP A 445 -40.96 -25.96 -18.37
CA ASP A 445 -40.14 -26.39 -19.50
C ASP A 445 -39.97 -25.29 -20.58
N GLN A 446 -40.66 -24.15 -20.45
CA GLN A 446 -40.60 -23.00 -21.37
C GLN A 446 -40.71 -21.67 -20.60
N PRO A 447 -39.66 -21.24 -19.89
CA PRO A 447 -39.67 -19.98 -19.17
C PRO A 447 -39.75 -18.80 -20.16
N THR A 448 -40.79 -17.97 -20.03
CA THR A 448 -41.00 -16.75 -20.84
C THR A 448 -40.26 -15.53 -20.26
N GLY A 449 -39.44 -15.77 -19.24
CA GLY A 449 -39.00 -14.76 -18.30
C GLY A 449 -37.83 -13.88 -18.69
N LYS A 450 -37.77 -12.65 -18.14
CA LYS A 450 -36.59 -11.79 -18.21
C LYS A 450 -35.52 -12.34 -17.26
N GLU A 451 -34.32 -12.53 -17.79
CA GLU A 451 -33.15 -12.84 -16.96
C GLU A 451 -32.70 -11.58 -16.22
N TYR A 452 -32.39 -11.72 -14.94
CA TYR A 452 -31.80 -10.67 -14.14
C TYR A 452 -30.46 -11.12 -13.57
N ASP A 453 -29.52 -10.18 -13.52
CA ASP A 453 -28.19 -10.30 -12.91
C ASP A 453 -27.91 -8.93 -12.28
N VAL A 454 -28.16 -8.82 -10.97
CA VAL A 454 -28.14 -7.55 -10.24
C VAL A 454 -27.14 -7.63 -9.10
N GLU A 455 -26.25 -6.64 -9.02
CA GLU A 455 -25.30 -6.45 -7.94
C GLU A 455 -25.63 -5.15 -7.19
N TRP A 456 -25.62 -5.16 -5.86
CA TRP A 456 -25.84 -3.97 -5.05
C TRP A 456 -25.00 -3.97 -3.76
N ASP A 457 -24.80 -2.78 -3.20
CA ASP A 457 -24.15 -2.59 -1.90
C ASP A 457 -25.08 -3.08 -0.78
N TYR A 458 -25.00 -4.35 -0.40
CA TYR A 458 -25.86 -4.95 0.62
C TYR A 458 -25.63 -4.32 2.00
N PHE A 459 -24.37 -4.07 2.32
CA PHE A 459 -23.97 -3.58 3.64
C PHE A 459 -22.73 -2.72 3.54
N THR A 460 -22.79 -1.50 4.09
CA THR A 460 -21.62 -0.63 4.21
C THR A 460 -21.46 -0.07 5.62
N VAL A 461 -20.22 0.09 6.05
CA VAL A 461 -19.85 0.76 7.31
C VAL A 461 -18.79 1.81 7.04
N ASP A 462 -19.19 3.05 7.27
CA ASP A 462 -18.35 4.22 7.12
C ASP A 462 -17.95 4.81 8.45
N GLY A 463 -16.76 5.39 8.49
CA GLY A 463 -16.26 6.15 9.63
C GLY A 463 -16.06 7.60 9.25
N ASN A 464 -16.63 8.52 10.01
CA ASN A 464 -16.42 9.94 9.74
C ASN A 464 -14.95 10.36 9.89
N ASN A 465 -14.57 11.38 9.10
CA ASN A 465 -13.27 12.03 9.24
C ASN A 465 -13.24 12.80 10.56
N THR A 466 -12.39 12.36 11.49
CA THR A 466 -12.35 12.93 12.84
C THR A 466 -10.96 13.39 13.23
N MET A 467 -10.91 14.24 14.26
CA MET A 467 -9.68 14.64 14.91
C MET A 467 -9.15 13.50 15.78
N LYS A 468 -7.85 13.26 15.73
CA LYS A 468 -7.16 12.23 16.48
C LYS A 468 -6.11 12.87 17.37
N PHE A 469 -5.98 12.35 18.58
CA PHE A 469 -4.89 12.68 19.50
C PHE A 469 -4.00 11.47 19.68
N GLY A 470 -2.70 11.66 19.59
CA GLY A 470 -1.71 10.59 19.69
C GLY A 470 -0.60 10.95 20.67
N THR A 471 -0.12 9.96 21.41
CA THR A 471 1.10 10.04 22.22
C THR A 471 1.87 8.74 22.08
N GLY A 472 3.09 8.68 22.58
CA GLY A 472 3.85 7.45 22.58
C GLY A 472 5.22 7.60 23.21
N ILE A 473 5.80 6.47 23.54
CA ILE A 473 7.18 6.35 24.02
C ILE A 473 7.99 5.50 23.04
N SER A 474 9.28 5.80 22.91
CA SER A 474 10.18 5.00 22.08
C SER A 474 11.55 4.86 22.72
N LEU A 475 12.15 3.68 22.57
CA LEU A 475 13.56 3.45 22.87
C LEU A 475 14.32 3.43 21.55
N THR A 476 15.26 4.36 21.39
CA THR A 476 16.10 4.50 20.21
C THR A 476 17.49 3.94 20.50
N TYR A 477 17.98 3.07 19.61
CA TYR A 477 19.34 2.55 19.59
C TYR A 477 20.08 3.01 18.33
N ALA A 478 21.08 3.86 18.51
CA ALA A 478 21.97 4.32 17.44
C ALA A 478 22.89 3.16 17.01
N TYR A 479 22.57 2.59 15.85
CA TYR A 479 23.31 1.49 15.28
C TYR A 479 24.55 2.00 14.52
N LYS A 480 24.39 3.04 13.71
CA LYS A 480 25.42 3.72 12.90
C LYS A 480 25.28 5.24 13.05
N LYS A 481 26.25 6.03 12.56
CA LYS A 481 26.27 7.51 12.68
C LYS A 481 24.90 8.15 12.44
N ASN A 482 24.27 7.78 11.33
CA ASN A 482 23.02 8.36 10.85
C ASN A 482 21.89 7.33 10.84
N PHE A 483 21.99 6.24 11.60
CA PHE A 483 20.93 5.23 11.62
C PHE A 483 20.66 4.72 13.01
N SER A 484 19.37 4.60 13.31
CA SER A 484 18.91 4.05 14.56
C SER A 484 17.79 3.05 14.35
N TRP A 485 17.71 2.09 15.27
CA TRP A 485 16.55 1.26 15.46
C TRP A 485 15.73 1.87 16.58
N LYS A 486 14.40 1.91 16.42
CA LYS A 486 13.50 2.31 17.50
C LYS A 486 12.52 1.20 17.77
N VAL A 487 12.23 0.96 19.04
CA VAL A 487 11.05 0.20 19.47
C VAL A 487 10.12 1.21 20.12
N PHE A 488 8.84 1.18 19.78
CA PHE A 488 7.88 2.18 20.24
C PHE A 488 6.58 1.54 20.72
N LEU A 489 5.94 2.24 21.65
CA LEU A 489 4.57 1.99 22.08
C LEU A 489 3.81 3.31 21.93
N ASP A 490 2.91 3.35 20.96
CA ASP A 490 2.07 4.51 20.69
C ASP A 490 0.65 4.29 21.20
N TYR A 491 0.01 5.35 21.67
CA TYR A 491 -1.39 5.39 22.05
C TYR A 491 -2.11 6.47 21.24
N ASP A 492 -3.13 6.07 20.48
CA ASP A 492 -3.96 6.94 19.68
C ASP A 492 -5.41 6.88 20.18
N VAL A 493 -6.08 8.03 20.28
CA VAL A 493 -7.49 8.15 20.63
C VAL A 493 -8.23 9.04 19.62
N ALA A 494 -9.39 8.56 19.17
CA ALA A 494 -10.26 9.29 18.27
C ALA A 494 -11.73 9.01 18.61
N ARG A 495 -12.57 10.05 18.67
CA ARG A 495 -14.01 9.88 18.80
C ARG A 495 -14.64 9.93 17.41
N LYS A 496 -15.22 8.81 17.00
CA LYS A 496 -15.75 8.60 15.65
C LYS A 496 -17.25 8.36 15.70
N THR A 497 -17.92 8.83 14.66
CA THR A 497 -19.27 8.38 14.32
C THR A 497 -19.10 7.35 13.21
N TYR A 498 -19.57 6.14 13.48
CA TYR A 498 -19.68 5.09 12.48
C TYR A 498 -21.10 5.05 11.99
N THR A 499 -21.28 5.03 10.68
CA THR A 499 -22.59 4.93 10.04
C THR A 499 -22.62 3.63 9.28
N MET A 500 -23.55 2.77 9.66
CA MET A 500 -23.87 1.55 8.94
C MET A 500 -25.05 1.84 8.03
N ASN A 501 -24.93 1.47 6.76
CA ASN A 501 -26.02 1.46 5.79
C ASN A 501 -26.28 0.01 5.41
N TYR A 502 -27.53 -0.41 5.50
CA TYR A 502 -27.99 -1.75 5.18
C TYR A 502 -29.10 -1.64 4.15
N ASN A 503 -28.83 -2.10 2.94
CA ASN A 503 -29.74 -1.99 1.80
C ASN A 503 -30.41 -3.36 1.56
N TYR A 504 -31.53 -3.56 2.25
CA TYR A 504 -32.34 -4.76 2.12
C TYR A 504 -33.15 -4.76 0.81
N GLY A 505 -33.55 -3.59 0.30
CA GLY A 505 -34.37 -3.52 -0.92
C GLY A 505 -33.67 -3.89 -2.21
N GLY A 506 -32.35 -4.09 -2.19
CA GLY A 506 -31.66 -4.68 -3.32
C GLY A 506 -32.18 -6.09 -3.67
N ILE A 507 -32.73 -6.83 -2.69
CA ILE A 507 -33.30 -8.17 -2.90
C ILE A 507 -34.61 -8.12 -3.70
N PRO A 508 -35.69 -7.43 -3.26
CA PRO A 508 -36.92 -7.31 -4.05
C PRO A 508 -36.68 -6.65 -5.40
N TYR A 509 -35.80 -5.64 -5.46
CA TYR A 509 -35.43 -5.00 -6.73
C TYR A 509 -34.73 -5.98 -7.69
N ALA A 510 -33.79 -6.78 -7.19
CA ALA A 510 -33.09 -7.77 -8.00
C ALA A 510 -34.04 -8.86 -8.51
N MET A 511 -34.98 -9.28 -7.67
CA MET A 511 -35.91 -10.38 -7.97
C MET A 511 -37.07 -10.00 -8.88
N TYR A 512 -37.59 -8.77 -8.75
CA TYR A 512 -38.76 -8.29 -9.47
C TYR A 512 -38.47 -6.97 -10.19
N PRO A 513 -37.49 -6.93 -11.11
CA PRO A 513 -37.08 -5.69 -11.75
C PRO A 513 -38.25 -5.00 -12.48
N SER A 514 -39.22 -5.78 -13.01
CA SER A 514 -40.41 -5.27 -13.67
C SER A 514 -41.34 -4.47 -12.75
N ALA A 515 -41.40 -4.81 -11.45
CA ALA A 515 -42.20 -4.08 -10.46
C ALA A 515 -41.60 -2.71 -10.09
N PHE A 516 -40.31 -2.50 -10.35
CA PHE A 516 -39.58 -1.28 -10.02
C PHE A 516 -39.10 -0.50 -11.25
N GLU A 517 -39.54 -0.85 -12.46
CA GLU A 517 -39.11 -0.21 -13.74
C GLU A 517 -39.31 1.32 -13.75
N ASN A 518 -40.25 1.85 -12.95
CA ASN A 518 -40.56 3.28 -12.86
C ASN A 518 -39.76 4.03 -11.79
N MET A 519 -38.96 3.34 -10.96
CA MET A 519 -38.10 3.95 -9.95
C MET A 519 -36.65 3.95 -10.43
N SER A 520 -35.95 5.07 -10.21
CA SER A 520 -34.51 5.09 -10.44
C SER A 520 -33.76 4.31 -9.34
N GLU A 521 -32.60 3.77 -9.68
CA GLU A 521 -31.72 3.05 -8.75
C GLU A 521 -31.39 3.87 -7.47
N ALA A 522 -31.31 5.20 -7.61
CA ALA A 522 -31.10 6.12 -6.50
C ALA A 522 -32.31 6.21 -5.56
N GLU A 523 -33.53 6.26 -6.12
CA GLU A 523 -34.78 6.28 -5.34
C GLU A 523 -34.99 4.96 -4.61
N ILE A 524 -34.65 3.83 -5.25
CA ILE A 524 -34.70 2.50 -4.63
C ILE A 524 -33.70 2.43 -3.47
N LYS A 525 -32.45 2.87 -3.68
CA LYS A 525 -31.44 2.91 -2.63
C LYS A 525 -31.89 3.80 -1.46
N GLU A 526 -32.47 4.96 -1.72
CA GLU A 526 -32.96 5.85 -0.65
C GLU A 526 -34.16 5.26 0.10
N THR A 527 -35.08 4.59 -0.60
CA THR A 527 -36.30 4.02 -0.03
C THR A 527 -36.02 2.80 0.84
N PHE A 528 -35.05 1.96 0.46
CA PHE A 528 -34.83 0.66 1.08
C PHE A 528 -33.47 0.51 1.78
N THR A 529 -32.80 1.62 2.09
CA THR A 529 -31.59 1.60 2.92
C THR A 529 -31.93 2.00 4.36
N ALA A 530 -31.78 1.05 5.28
CA ALA A 530 -31.76 1.32 6.70
C ALA A 530 -30.38 1.89 7.11
N SER A 531 -30.37 3.01 7.84
CA SER A 531 -29.12 3.65 8.28
C SER A 531 -29.08 3.79 9.80
N LYS A 532 -27.99 3.34 10.43
CA LYS A 532 -27.76 3.51 11.88
C LYS A 532 -26.39 4.09 12.14
N SER A 533 -26.35 5.15 12.95
CA SER A 533 -25.10 5.79 13.35
C SER A 533 -24.81 5.56 14.83
N ILE A 534 -23.59 5.16 15.15
CA ILE A 534 -23.08 5.01 16.53
C ILE A 534 -21.89 5.94 16.75
N LYS A 535 -21.80 6.53 17.94
CA LYS A 535 -20.62 7.31 18.34
C LYS A 535 -19.76 6.48 19.28
N LYS A 536 -18.52 6.20 18.88
CA LYS A 536 -17.57 5.42 19.67
C LYS A 536 -16.22 6.11 19.82
N THR A 537 -15.67 6.03 21.03
CA THR A 537 -14.28 6.45 21.27
C THR A 537 -13.38 5.26 21.01
N MET A 538 -12.55 5.37 19.98
CA MET A 538 -11.59 4.35 19.58
C MET A 538 -10.27 4.59 20.29
N HIS A 539 -9.84 3.60 21.07
CA HIS A 539 -8.54 3.57 21.71
C HIS A 539 -7.64 2.59 20.96
N SER A 540 -6.41 2.98 20.62
CA SER A 540 -5.47 2.14 19.89
C SER A 540 -4.06 2.23 20.49
N PHE A 541 -3.54 1.09 20.93
CA PHE A 541 -2.18 0.88 21.39
C PHE A 541 -1.39 0.18 20.29
N VAL A 542 -0.32 0.78 19.80
CA VAL A 542 0.51 0.21 18.74
C VAL A 542 1.89 -0.09 19.30
N LEU A 543 2.23 -1.37 19.43
CA LEU A 543 3.58 -1.82 19.72
C LEU A 543 4.30 -2.09 18.40
N GLY A 544 5.46 -1.47 18.18
CA GLY A 544 6.16 -1.64 16.93
C GLY A 544 7.65 -1.37 16.99
N ALA A 545 8.28 -1.55 15.85
CA ALA A 545 9.68 -1.22 15.62
C ALA A 545 9.81 -0.37 14.35
N SER A 546 10.81 0.51 14.33
CA SER A 546 11.10 1.35 13.19
C SER A 546 12.59 1.39 12.90
N PHE A 547 12.93 1.49 11.63
CA PHE A 547 14.26 1.87 11.19
C PHE A 547 14.27 3.36 10.88
N ALA A 548 15.23 4.09 11.43
CA ALA A 548 15.33 5.53 11.34
C ALA A 548 16.67 5.97 10.75
N VAL A 549 16.61 6.97 9.88
CA VAL A 549 17.76 7.73 9.38
C VAL A 549 17.83 9.03 10.18
N ASN A 550 18.93 9.24 10.90
CA ASN A 550 19.16 10.38 11.77
C ASN A 550 19.96 11.48 11.05
N PHE A 551 19.70 12.75 11.36
CA PHE A 551 20.38 13.90 10.75
C PHE A 551 20.42 15.15 11.62
#